data_AF-A0A845PQH0-F1
#
_entry.id   AF-A0A845PQH0-F1
#
_cell.length_a   1.000
_cell.length_b   1.000
_cell.length_c   1.000
_cell.angle_alpha   90.00
_cell.angle_beta   90.00
_cell.angle_gamma   90.00
#
_symmetry.space_group_name_H-M   'P 1'
#
loop_
_entity.id
_entity.type
_entity.pdbx_description
1 polymer ?
#
loop_
_entity_poly.entity_id
_entity_poly.type
_entity_poly.pdbx_seq_one_letter_code
_entity_poly.pdbx_strand_id
1 'polypeptide(L)'
;MTEEQKFLNVNLKEADTLKFYKQAESDVNNFIESGTKIFTRKAIIFGEEELIEVTIEQSLGSYSTLEISKAIVSFNANPSGEAFTKLVNTYFLDFLTFVATSEDFETSSDLYLESDIGSLYIFIMTYFPELMEKSEPIFLKGLEHLQKERDNNIRPVKGSYGRDSILYLAYWLAKEHNRSENVINQLLNHCAQKIEPCYIKAVENAFSKNESDIQTVINELAEFHIKNSKTVDLTYPFHINQWIYFPVEILGVLKIRSIKGLNYNSIYHPLINIFTPFLNMKLKLETEVLLLKNKFL
;
A
#
# COMPACT_ATOMS: atom_id res chain seq x y z
N MET A 1 4.16 -26.50 -9.56
CA MET A 1 3.89 -25.04 -9.63
C MET A 1 4.34 -24.46 -8.29
N THR A 2 5.34 -23.58 -8.26
CA THR A 2 5.86 -22.99 -7.01
C THR A 2 4.82 -22.00 -6.43
N GLU A 3 4.87 -21.69 -5.13
CA GLU A 3 3.95 -20.70 -4.51
C GLU A 3 4.12 -19.30 -5.10
N GLU A 4 5.34 -18.96 -5.51
CA GLU A 4 5.67 -17.81 -6.35
C GLU A 4 4.82 -17.75 -7.62
N GLN A 5 4.59 -18.88 -8.27
CA GLN A 5 3.81 -18.97 -9.50
C GLN A 5 2.29 -18.90 -9.29
N LYS A 6 1.81 -18.97 -8.04
CA LYS A 6 0.39 -18.78 -7.70
C LYS A 6 0.08 -17.34 -7.34
N PHE A 7 1.04 -16.63 -6.72
CA PHE A 7 0.90 -15.24 -6.32
C PHE A 7 1.19 -14.28 -7.49
N LEU A 8 2.17 -14.64 -8.31
CA LEU A 8 2.42 -13.98 -9.58
C LEU A 8 1.33 -14.36 -10.58
N ASN A 9 0.83 -13.37 -11.31
CA ASN A 9 0.04 -13.62 -12.51
C ASN A 9 0.85 -14.59 -13.40
N VAL A 10 0.18 -15.54 -14.07
CA VAL A 10 0.80 -16.59 -14.90
C VAL A 10 1.85 -16.03 -15.88
N ASN A 11 1.70 -14.75 -16.25
CA ASN A 11 2.53 -13.92 -17.11
C ASN A 11 4.02 -13.84 -16.71
N LEU A 12 4.41 -14.01 -15.44
CA LEU A 12 5.84 -13.88 -15.05
C LEU A 12 6.75 -15.02 -15.51
N LYS A 13 6.18 -16.09 -16.08
CA LYS A 13 6.92 -17.12 -16.82
C LYS A 13 7.17 -16.77 -18.28
N GLU A 14 6.48 -15.75 -18.79
CA GLU A 14 6.67 -15.31 -20.16
C GLU A 14 7.97 -14.51 -20.25
N ALA A 15 8.86 -14.92 -21.15
CA ALA A 15 10.17 -14.31 -21.32
C ALA A 15 10.07 -12.79 -21.54
N ASP A 16 8.99 -12.34 -22.18
CA ASP A 16 8.71 -10.94 -22.45
C ASP A 16 8.36 -10.14 -21.19
N THR A 17 7.60 -10.76 -20.27
CA THR A 17 7.27 -10.14 -18.98
C THR A 17 8.53 -9.99 -18.12
N LEU A 18 9.39 -11.01 -18.08
CA LEU A 18 10.66 -10.92 -17.35
C LEU A 18 11.61 -9.89 -17.97
N LYS A 19 11.63 -9.78 -19.30
CA LYS A 19 12.41 -8.77 -20.03
C LYS A 19 11.92 -7.35 -19.70
N PHE A 20 10.60 -7.15 -19.63
CA PHE A 20 9.99 -5.88 -19.26
C PHE A 20 10.42 -5.44 -17.85
N TYR A 21 10.36 -6.33 -16.86
CA TYR A 21 10.78 -5.98 -15.50
C TYR A 21 12.27 -5.71 -15.36
N LYS A 22 13.13 -6.44 -16.09
CA LYS A 22 14.57 -6.13 -16.13
C LYS A 22 14.86 -4.76 -16.72
N GLN A 23 14.09 -4.35 -17.72
CA GLN A 23 14.21 -3.00 -18.27
C GLN A 23 13.77 -1.95 -17.24
N ALA A 24 12.68 -2.21 -16.50
CA ALA A 24 12.24 -1.36 -15.40
C ALA A 24 13.30 -1.21 -14.30
N GLU A 25 13.94 -2.30 -13.88
CA GLU A 25 15.06 -2.28 -12.94
C GLU A 25 16.24 -1.45 -13.48
N SER A 26 16.59 -1.58 -14.76
CA SER A 26 17.63 -0.76 -15.39
C SER A 26 17.28 0.73 -15.38
N ASP A 27 16.02 1.07 -15.65
CA ASP A 27 15.56 2.45 -15.69
C ASP A 27 15.55 3.07 -14.28
N VAL A 28 15.12 2.31 -13.26
CA VAL A 28 15.19 2.71 -11.85
C VAL A 28 16.64 2.95 -11.41
N ASN A 29 17.57 2.06 -11.77
CA ASN A 29 19.00 2.25 -11.47
C ASN A 29 19.56 3.49 -12.18
N ASN A 30 19.22 3.71 -13.44
CA ASN A 30 19.61 4.91 -14.18
C ASN A 30 19.08 6.19 -13.52
N PHE A 31 17.85 6.17 -12.99
CA PHE A 31 17.29 7.29 -12.22
C PHE A 31 18.06 7.54 -10.92
N ILE A 32 18.43 6.49 -10.18
CA ILE A 32 19.26 6.61 -8.98
C ILE A 32 20.59 7.31 -9.30
N GLU A 33 21.27 6.87 -10.36
CA GLU A 33 22.59 7.39 -10.74
C GLU A 33 22.51 8.81 -11.33
N SER A 34 21.61 9.04 -12.28
CA SER A 34 21.62 10.26 -13.12
C SER A 34 20.48 11.23 -12.84
N GLY A 35 19.39 10.79 -12.21
CA GLY A 35 18.15 11.56 -12.06
C GLY A 35 17.27 11.58 -13.32
N THR A 36 17.60 10.79 -14.35
CA THR A 36 16.79 10.67 -15.58
C THR A 36 15.39 10.15 -15.25
N LYS A 37 14.34 10.89 -15.65
CA LYS A 37 12.94 10.54 -15.38
C LYS A 37 12.16 10.00 -16.58
N ILE A 38 12.73 10.08 -17.78
CA ILE A 38 12.11 9.63 -19.03
C ILE A 38 13.09 8.71 -19.75
N PHE A 39 12.62 7.54 -20.14
CA PHE A 39 13.38 6.48 -20.78
C PHE A 39 12.78 6.15 -22.14
N THR A 40 13.56 5.59 -23.04
CA THR A 40 13.07 5.12 -24.34
C THR A 40 13.17 3.61 -24.41
N ARG A 41 12.05 2.94 -24.69
CA ARG A 41 11.99 1.49 -24.86
C ARG A 41 11.52 1.12 -26.26
N LYS A 42 11.97 -0.02 -26.76
CA LYS A 42 11.40 -0.64 -27.96
C LYS A 42 10.18 -1.46 -27.57
N ALA A 43 9.04 -1.18 -28.19
CA ALA A 43 7.81 -1.94 -28.01
C ALA A 43 7.19 -2.31 -29.36
N ILE A 44 6.45 -3.41 -29.39
CA ILE A 44 5.68 -3.80 -30.58
C ILE A 44 4.30 -3.16 -30.46
N ILE A 45 4.00 -2.19 -31.31
CA ILE A 45 2.70 -1.50 -31.38
C ILE A 45 2.08 -1.84 -32.73
N PHE A 46 0.89 -2.44 -32.72
CA PHE A 46 0.18 -2.88 -33.93
C PHE A 46 1.00 -3.76 -34.90
N GLY A 47 1.99 -4.49 -34.39
CA GLY A 47 2.85 -5.37 -35.18
C GLY A 47 4.15 -4.72 -35.68
N GLU A 48 4.38 -3.44 -35.39
CA GLU A 48 5.58 -2.70 -35.76
C GLU A 48 6.44 -2.37 -34.54
N GLU A 49 7.77 -2.36 -34.69
CA GLU A 49 8.69 -1.95 -33.62
C GLU A 49 8.73 -0.42 -33.56
N GLU A 50 8.23 0.13 -32.47
CA GLU A 50 8.24 1.56 -32.18
C GLU A 50 9.09 1.88 -30.94
N LEU A 51 9.61 3.11 -30.90
CA LEU A 51 10.24 3.66 -29.70
C LEU A 51 9.17 4.38 -28.89
N ILE A 52 8.94 3.91 -27.68
CA ILE A 52 8.02 4.52 -26.72
C ILE A 52 8.79 5.23 -25.62
N GLU A 53 8.25 6.35 -25.15
CA GLU A 53 8.70 7.00 -23.94
C GLU A 53 8.06 6.31 -22.73
N VAL A 54 8.87 6.09 -21.69
CA VAL A 54 8.46 5.48 -20.43
C VAL A 54 8.92 6.37 -19.29
N THR A 55 8.00 6.73 -18.40
CA THR A 55 8.30 7.58 -17.24
C THR A 55 9.00 6.77 -16.13
N ILE A 56 9.62 7.47 -15.19
CA ILE A 56 10.13 6.84 -13.97
C ILE A 56 9.01 6.25 -13.11
N GLU A 57 7.83 6.87 -13.07
CA GLU A 57 6.67 6.34 -12.35
C GLU A 57 6.27 4.97 -12.93
N GLN A 58 6.07 4.84 -14.24
CA GLN A 58 5.80 3.56 -14.91
C GLN A 58 6.87 2.50 -14.64
N SER A 59 8.14 2.90 -14.67
CA SER A 59 9.26 2.00 -14.41
C SER A 59 9.25 1.55 -12.94
N LEU A 60 8.99 2.45 -12.02
CA LEU A 60 8.95 2.17 -10.59
C LEU A 60 7.73 1.32 -10.21
N GLY A 61 6.55 1.58 -10.78
CA GLY A 61 5.35 0.76 -10.58
C GLY A 61 5.57 -0.69 -11.03
N SER A 62 6.22 -0.87 -12.19
CA SER A 62 6.60 -2.19 -12.69
C SER A 62 7.62 -2.87 -11.78
N TYR A 63 8.71 -2.18 -11.45
CA TYR A 63 9.77 -2.71 -10.60
C TYR A 63 9.24 -3.09 -9.20
N SER A 64 8.50 -2.18 -8.57
CA SER A 64 7.89 -2.36 -7.25
C SER A 64 6.97 -3.58 -7.21
N THR A 65 6.09 -3.74 -8.20
CA THR A 65 5.18 -4.90 -8.29
C THR A 65 5.93 -6.23 -8.28
N LEU A 66 7.03 -6.32 -9.03
CA LEU A 66 7.85 -7.52 -9.07
C LEU A 66 8.57 -7.77 -7.74
N GLU A 67 9.21 -6.73 -7.18
CA GLU A 67 9.97 -6.86 -5.94
C GLU A 67 9.07 -7.22 -4.75
N ILE A 68 7.88 -6.61 -4.64
CA ILE A 68 6.88 -6.99 -3.63
C ILE A 68 6.55 -8.47 -3.74
N SER A 69 6.30 -8.94 -4.96
CA SER A 69 5.93 -10.33 -5.15
C SER A 69 7.03 -11.30 -4.78
N LYS A 70 8.28 -11.01 -5.16
CA LYS A 70 9.45 -11.81 -4.74
C LYS A 70 9.60 -11.80 -3.21
N ALA A 71 9.40 -10.65 -2.57
CA ALA A 71 9.52 -10.52 -1.12
C ALA A 71 8.45 -11.30 -0.38
N ILE A 72 7.19 -11.29 -0.86
CA ILE A 72 6.08 -12.08 -0.30
C ILE A 72 6.40 -13.57 -0.32
N VAL A 73 6.92 -14.06 -1.45
CA VAL A 73 7.27 -15.48 -1.61
C VAL A 73 8.42 -15.88 -0.70
N SER A 74 9.47 -15.06 -0.66
CA SER A 74 10.61 -15.27 0.22
C SER A 74 10.18 -15.29 1.69
N PHE A 75 9.33 -14.34 2.09
CA PHE A 75 8.82 -14.25 3.45
C PHE A 75 7.92 -15.43 3.82
N ASN A 76 7.02 -15.88 2.94
CA ASN A 76 6.20 -17.08 3.18
C ASN A 76 7.04 -18.35 3.33
N ALA A 77 8.09 -18.50 2.52
CA ALA A 77 8.95 -19.68 2.55
C ALA A 77 9.80 -19.75 3.84
N ASN A 78 10.27 -18.59 4.33
CA ASN A 78 11.09 -18.51 5.53
C ASN A 78 10.85 -17.19 6.30
N PRO A 79 9.78 -17.12 7.12
CA PRO A 79 9.47 -15.94 7.91
C PRO A 79 10.60 -15.62 8.89
N SER A 80 11.27 -14.50 8.65
CA SER A 80 12.38 -14.03 9.48
C SER A 80 12.37 -12.51 9.53
N GLY A 81 13.10 -11.93 10.49
CA GLY A 81 13.23 -10.49 10.60
C GLY A 81 13.87 -9.83 9.36
N GLU A 82 14.80 -10.52 8.70
CA GLU A 82 15.42 -10.08 7.45
C GLU A 82 14.41 -10.11 6.30
N ALA A 83 13.70 -11.23 6.12
CA ALA A 83 12.69 -11.35 5.07
C ALA A 83 11.52 -10.36 5.29
N PHE A 84 11.12 -10.10 6.53
CA PHE A 84 10.12 -9.07 6.85
C PHE A 84 10.64 -7.66 6.57
N THR A 85 11.90 -7.38 6.88
CA THR A 85 12.52 -6.08 6.55
C THR A 85 12.52 -5.86 5.03
N LYS A 86 12.87 -6.88 4.25
CA LYS A 86 12.78 -6.83 2.80
C LYS A 86 11.35 -6.61 2.32
N LEU A 87 10.38 -7.35 2.87
CA LEU A 87 8.96 -7.17 2.56
C LEU A 87 8.53 -5.70 2.78
N VAL A 88 8.79 -5.13 3.95
CA VAL A 88 8.44 -3.74 4.23
C VAL A 88 9.18 -2.76 3.31
N ASN A 89 10.44 -3.02 2.95
CA ASN A 89 11.16 -2.21 1.97
C ASN A 89 10.49 -2.22 0.59
N THR A 90 10.00 -3.37 0.13
CA THR A 90 9.31 -3.46 -1.15
C THR A 90 7.94 -2.77 -1.15
N TYR A 91 7.22 -2.78 -0.02
CA TYR A 91 6.00 -1.98 0.13
C TYR A 91 6.33 -0.47 0.20
N PHE A 92 7.51 -0.10 0.71
CA PHE A 92 7.98 1.27 0.64
C PHE A 92 8.27 1.71 -0.81
N LEU A 93 8.67 0.80 -1.70
CA LEU A 93 8.79 1.11 -3.13
C LEU A 93 7.43 1.49 -3.74
N ASP A 94 6.33 0.83 -3.37
CA ASP A 94 4.99 1.22 -3.79
C ASP A 94 4.60 2.63 -3.31
N PHE A 95 4.99 2.98 -2.08
CA PHE A 95 4.86 4.36 -1.63
C PHE A 95 5.68 5.34 -2.49
N LEU A 96 6.91 4.99 -2.89
CA LEU A 96 7.71 5.83 -3.78
C LEU A 96 7.12 5.91 -5.20
N THR A 97 6.48 4.86 -5.70
CA THR A 97 5.68 4.90 -6.93
C THR A 97 4.56 5.92 -6.78
N PHE A 98 3.77 5.86 -5.71
CA PHE A 98 2.73 6.85 -5.45
C PHE A 98 3.27 8.29 -5.35
N VAL A 99 4.44 8.50 -4.74
CA VAL A 99 5.10 9.82 -4.72
C VAL A 99 5.46 10.27 -6.15
N ALA A 100 6.00 9.38 -6.99
CA ALA A 100 6.31 9.69 -8.38
C ALA A 100 5.04 10.02 -9.19
N THR A 101 3.97 9.23 -9.04
CA THR A 101 2.63 9.50 -9.61
C THR A 101 2.10 10.87 -9.18
N SER A 102 2.35 11.26 -7.93
CA SER A 102 1.87 12.54 -7.41
C SER A 102 2.53 13.77 -8.04
N GLU A 103 3.64 13.63 -8.77
CA GLU A 103 4.24 14.75 -9.49
C GLU A 103 3.27 15.27 -10.56
N ASP A 104 2.54 14.38 -11.24
CA ASP A 104 1.49 14.71 -12.20
C ASP A 104 0.39 13.62 -12.26
N PHE A 105 -0.61 13.74 -11.40
CA PHE A 105 -1.75 12.82 -11.38
C PHE A 105 -2.59 12.86 -12.67
N GLU A 106 -2.58 13.97 -13.44
CA GLU A 106 -3.45 14.11 -14.62
C GLU A 106 -2.92 13.30 -15.82
N THR A 107 -1.60 13.09 -15.89
CA THR A 107 -0.94 12.35 -16.98
C THR A 107 -0.36 11.00 -16.55
N SER A 108 -0.34 10.71 -15.25
CA SER A 108 0.11 9.44 -14.70
C SER A 108 -0.69 8.25 -15.25
N SER A 109 0.02 7.15 -15.49
CA SER A 109 -0.61 5.89 -15.93
C SER A 109 -0.93 4.95 -14.77
N ASP A 110 -0.22 5.07 -13.66
CA ASP A 110 -0.49 4.34 -12.43
C ASP A 110 -1.74 4.91 -11.75
N LEU A 111 -2.65 4.01 -11.39
CA LEU A 111 -3.93 4.32 -10.78
C LEU A 111 -3.90 3.91 -9.30
N TYR A 112 -4.06 4.88 -8.41
CA TYR A 112 -4.30 4.64 -6.99
C TYR A 112 -5.73 5.05 -6.64
N LEU A 113 -6.48 4.16 -6.00
CA LEU A 113 -7.82 4.45 -5.48
C LEU A 113 -7.73 4.96 -4.04
N GLU A 114 -8.84 5.46 -3.51
CA GLU A 114 -8.92 5.97 -2.14
C GLU A 114 -8.52 4.92 -1.09
N SER A 115 -8.84 3.64 -1.32
CA SER A 115 -8.42 2.53 -0.45
C SER A 115 -6.92 2.27 -0.49
N ASP A 116 -6.27 2.46 -1.64
CA ASP A 116 -4.83 2.25 -1.79
C ASP A 116 -4.08 3.38 -1.11
N ILE A 117 -4.53 4.63 -1.32
CA ILE A 117 -4.00 5.80 -0.61
C ILE A 117 -4.18 5.64 0.90
N GLY A 118 -5.36 5.18 1.36
CA GLY A 118 -5.60 4.88 2.77
C GLY A 118 -4.68 3.79 3.31
N SER A 119 -4.46 2.72 2.55
CA SER A 119 -3.58 1.61 2.94
C SER A 119 -2.11 2.06 3.00
N LEU A 120 -1.64 2.84 2.03
CA LEU A 120 -0.31 3.45 2.04
C LEU A 120 -0.13 4.43 3.20
N TYR A 121 -1.14 5.25 3.51
CA TYR A 121 -1.11 6.17 4.64
C TYR A 121 -0.94 5.39 5.96
N ILE A 122 -1.74 4.33 6.16
CA ILE A 122 -1.63 3.46 7.33
C ILE A 122 -0.27 2.78 7.37
N PHE A 123 0.23 2.30 6.23
CA PHE A 123 1.54 1.66 6.09
C PHE A 123 2.68 2.59 6.56
N ILE A 124 2.76 3.80 6.00
CA ILE A 124 3.81 4.76 6.35
C ILE A 124 3.70 5.17 7.82
N MET A 125 2.51 5.43 8.33
CA MET A 125 2.33 5.75 9.75
C MET A 125 2.70 4.59 10.68
N THR A 126 2.48 3.34 10.26
CA THR A 126 2.76 2.14 11.05
C THR A 126 4.26 1.84 11.13
N TYR A 127 4.98 1.98 10.01
CA TYR A 127 6.37 1.52 9.89
C TYR A 127 7.41 2.62 9.75
N PHE A 128 7.02 3.80 9.26
CA PHE A 128 7.88 4.97 9.02
C PHE A 128 7.23 6.28 9.49
N PRO A 129 6.72 6.37 10.74
CA PRO A 129 5.96 7.53 11.23
C PRO A 129 6.74 8.84 11.16
N GLU A 130 8.07 8.79 11.17
CA GLU A 130 8.96 9.94 11.02
C GLU A 130 8.83 10.63 9.64
N LEU A 131 8.29 9.94 8.64
CA LEU A 131 8.11 10.50 7.29
C LEU A 131 6.76 11.17 7.09
N MET A 132 5.83 11.06 8.05
CA MET A 132 4.47 11.56 7.89
C MET A 132 4.40 13.06 7.60
N GLU A 133 5.27 13.88 8.22
CA GLU A 133 5.28 15.33 7.96
C GLU A 133 5.56 15.67 6.49
N LYS A 134 6.44 14.91 5.83
CA LYS A 134 6.73 15.08 4.40
C LYS A 134 5.69 14.39 3.50
N SER A 135 5.11 13.29 3.96
CA SER A 135 4.28 12.41 3.12
C SER A 135 2.80 12.82 3.12
N GLU A 136 2.31 13.44 4.20
CA GLU A 136 0.89 13.85 4.33
C GLU A 136 0.39 14.75 3.21
N PRO A 137 1.12 15.81 2.78
CA PRO A 137 0.66 16.64 1.67
C PRO A 137 0.47 15.85 0.37
N ILE A 138 1.26 14.79 0.17
CA ILE A 138 1.22 13.96 -1.03
C ILE A 138 -0.03 13.07 -1.03
N PHE A 139 -0.32 12.44 0.11
CA PHE A 139 -1.55 11.66 0.29
C PHE A 139 -2.81 12.52 0.10
N LEU A 140 -2.83 13.70 0.72
CA LEU A 140 -3.97 14.63 0.62
C LEU A 140 -4.17 15.12 -0.83
N LYS A 141 -3.09 15.48 -1.53
CA LYS A 141 -3.14 15.83 -2.96
C LYS A 141 -3.76 14.71 -3.80
N GLY A 142 -3.42 13.45 -3.52
CA GLY A 142 -4.01 12.29 -4.22
C GLY A 142 -5.51 12.14 -3.96
N LEU A 143 -5.95 12.29 -2.70
CA LEU A 143 -7.38 12.25 -2.36
C LEU A 143 -8.17 13.41 -2.99
N GLU A 144 -7.60 14.61 -3.01
CA GLU A 144 -8.18 15.79 -3.67
C GLU A 144 -8.33 15.57 -5.18
N HIS A 145 -7.31 14.98 -5.83
CA HIS A 145 -7.37 14.64 -7.25
C HIS A 145 -8.50 13.65 -7.54
N LEU A 146 -8.59 12.55 -6.78
CA LEU A 146 -9.66 11.55 -6.96
C LEU A 146 -11.05 12.15 -6.72
N GLN A 147 -11.18 13.05 -5.74
CA GLN A 147 -12.42 13.77 -5.52
C GLN A 147 -12.79 14.65 -6.71
N LYS A 148 -11.85 15.41 -7.27
CA LYS A 148 -12.06 16.23 -8.48
C LYS A 148 -12.49 15.37 -9.67
N GLU A 149 -11.85 14.23 -9.90
CA GLU A 149 -12.22 13.30 -10.99
C GLU A 149 -13.62 12.74 -10.80
N ARG A 150 -14.00 12.40 -9.58
CA ARG A 150 -15.36 11.94 -9.25
C ARG A 150 -16.40 13.03 -9.47
N ASP A 151 -16.12 14.25 -9.02
CA ASP A 151 -17.04 15.38 -9.09
C ASP A 151 -17.23 15.87 -10.54
N ASN A 152 -16.20 15.69 -11.40
CA ASN A 152 -16.27 15.97 -12.83
C ASN A 152 -16.87 14.82 -13.66
N ASN A 153 -17.14 13.66 -13.07
CA ASN A 153 -17.66 12.52 -13.80
C ASN A 153 -19.13 12.75 -14.20
N ILE A 154 -19.43 12.57 -15.49
CA ILE A 154 -20.78 12.73 -16.06
C ILE A 154 -21.78 11.80 -15.37
N ARG A 155 -21.33 10.63 -14.88
CA ARG A 155 -22.15 9.69 -14.13
C ARG A 155 -21.75 9.71 -12.66
N PRO A 156 -22.70 9.96 -11.73
CA PRO A 156 -22.41 9.87 -10.31
C PRO A 156 -21.89 8.49 -9.95
N VAL A 157 -20.66 8.43 -9.43
CA VAL A 157 -20.09 7.20 -8.88
C VAL A 157 -20.81 6.92 -7.56
N LYS A 158 -21.68 5.91 -7.53
CA LYS A 158 -22.43 5.52 -6.33
C LYS A 158 -21.68 4.42 -5.58
N GLY A 159 -21.55 4.56 -4.26
CA GLY A 159 -20.93 3.55 -3.40
C GLY A 159 -19.45 3.83 -3.09
N SER A 160 -19.02 3.47 -1.89
CA SER A 160 -17.64 3.61 -1.40
C SER A 160 -16.91 2.28 -1.50
N TYR A 161 -17.65 1.18 -1.62
CA TYR A 161 -17.14 -0.18 -1.78
C TYR A 161 -16.00 -0.52 -0.80
N GLY A 162 -16.12 -0.08 0.46
CA GLY A 162 -15.12 -0.31 1.50
C GLY A 162 -13.97 0.70 1.58
N ARG A 163 -13.78 1.55 0.56
CA ARG A 163 -12.72 2.59 0.52
C ARG A 163 -12.79 3.54 1.72
N ASP A 164 -13.99 4.01 2.01
CA ASP A 164 -14.25 4.91 3.14
C ASP A 164 -13.94 4.26 4.49
N SER A 165 -14.05 2.93 4.59
CA SER A 165 -13.74 2.24 5.85
C SER A 165 -12.24 2.20 6.13
N ILE A 166 -11.41 2.04 5.09
CA ILE A 166 -9.95 2.15 5.20
C ILE A 166 -9.54 3.59 5.53
N LEU A 167 -10.11 4.58 4.84
CA LEU A 167 -9.85 5.99 5.15
C LEU A 167 -10.33 6.40 6.54
N TYR A 168 -11.45 5.87 7.01
CA TYR A 168 -11.94 6.09 8.37
C TYR A 168 -10.95 5.55 9.41
N LEU A 169 -10.37 4.37 9.17
CA LEU A 169 -9.32 3.86 10.02
C LEU A 169 -8.04 4.70 9.95
N ALA A 170 -7.65 5.17 8.77
CA ALA A 170 -6.51 6.05 8.58
C ALA A 170 -6.68 7.38 9.34
N TYR A 171 -7.87 7.99 9.28
CA TYR A 171 -8.26 9.15 10.08
C TYR A 171 -8.09 8.87 11.58
N TRP A 172 -8.64 7.75 12.07
CA TRP A 172 -8.55 7.42 13.50
C TRP A 172 -7.11 7.19 13.95
N LEU A 173 -6.32 6.45 13.16
CA LEU A 173 -4.91 6.24 13.46
C LEU A 173 -4.13 7.57 13.44
N ALA A 174 -4.39 8.47 12.48
CA ALA A 174 -3.78 9.80 12.43
C ALA A 174 -4.07 10.58 13.73
N LYS A 175 -5.32 10.53 14.21
CA LYS A 175 -5.69 11.12 15.49
C LYS A 175 -4.92 10.50 16.66
N GLU A 176 -4.81 9.17 16.72
CA GLU A 176 -4.10 8.48 17.79
C GLU A 176 -2.58 8.71 17.79
N HIS A 177 -2.03 9.04 16.62
CA HIS A 177 -0.65 9.48 16.42
C HIS A 177 -0.44 10.99 16.62
N ASN A 178 -1.47 11.73 17.06
CA ASN A 178 -1.43 13.18 17.28
C ASN A 178 -1.00 13.97 16.02
N ARG A 179 -1.47 13.54 14.84
CA ARG A 179 -1.32 14.34 13.62
C ARG A 179 -2.12 15.66 13.74
N SER A 180 -1.81 16.63 12.90
CA SER A 180 -2.45 17.95 12.98
C SER A 180 -3.96 17.88 12.75
N GLU A 181 -4.73 18.75 13.41
CA GLU A 181 -6.19 18.83 13.21
C GLU A 181 -6.55 19.06 11.74
N ASN A 182 -5.74 19.82 11.00
CA ASN A 182 -5.93 20.03 9.57
C ASN A 182 -5.90 18.71 8.78
N VAL A 183 -4.87 17.87 9.00
CA VAL A 183 -4.76 16.56 8.34
C VAL A 183 -5.92 15.64 8.74
N ILE A 184 -6.24 15.58 10.05
CA ILE A 184 -7.32 14.75 10.58
C ILE A 184 -8.66 15.13 9.94
N ASN A 185 -8.96 16.43 9.84
CA ASN A 185 -10.20 16.92 9.26
C ASN A 185 -10.28 16.65 7.76
N GLN A 186 -9.17 16.78 7.02
CA GLN A 186 -9.16 16.49 5.59
C GLN A 186 -9.38 14.99 5.32
N LEU A 187 -8.68 14.09 6.03
CA LEU A 187 -8.92 12.64 5.93
C LEU A 187 -10.38 12.29 6.22
N LEU A 188 -10.96 12.89 7.25
CA LEU A 188 -12.36 12.67 7.61
C LEU A 188 -13.33 13.20 6.53
N ASN A 189 -13.04 14.34 5.90
CA ASN A 189 -13.87 14.90 4.82
C ASN A 189 -13.90 14.00 3.57
N HIS A 190 -12.84 13.22 3.35
CA HIS A 190 -12.81 12.22 2.27
C HIS A 190 -13.56 10.92 2.65
N CYS A 191 -13.99 10.75 3.90
CA CYS A 191 -14.91 9.69 4.31
C CYS A 191 -16.36 10.13 4.01
N ALA A 192 -16.87 9.81 2.82
CA ALA A 192 -18.13 10.39 2.34
C ALA A 192 -19.38 9.51 2.56
N GLN A 193 -19.23 8.26 3.00
CA GLN A 193 -20.28 7.25 2.94
C GLN A 193 -20.31 6.31 4.17
N LYS A 194 -21.13 5.25 4.04
CA LYS A 194 -21.34 4.20 5.02
C LYS A 194 -20.02 3.52 5.39
N ILE A 195 -19.66 3.61 6.67
CA ILE A 195 -18.54 2.87 7.26
C ILE A 195 -19.02 1.47 7.64
N GLU A 196 -18.18 0.48 7.38
CA GLU A 196 -18.47 -0.91 7.72
C GLU A 196 -18.41 -1.13 9.24
N PRO A 197 -19.37 -1.86 9.84
CA PRO A 197 -19.47 -1.97 11.30
C PRO A 197 -18.21 -2.48 12.00
N CYS A 198 -17.43 -3.36 11.36
CA CYS A 198 -16.19 -3.89 11.94
C CYS A 198 -15.13 -2.79 12.14
N TYR A 199 -15.10 -1.76 11.28
CA TYR A 199 -14.17 -0.63 11.43
C TYR A 199 -14.61 0.33 12.52
N ILE A 200 -15.92 0.57 12.67
CA ILE A 200 -16.45 1.34 13.80
C ILE A 200 -16.08 0.64 15.11
N LYS A 201 -16.35 -0.67 15.18
CA LYS A 201 -16.01 -1.49 16.36
C LYS A 201 -14.51 -1.49 16.64
N ALA A 202 -13.67 -1.55 15.61
CA ALA A 202 -12.22 -1.47 15.75
C ALA A 202 -11.79 -0.16 16.40
N VAL A 203 -12.28 0.98 15.91
CA VAL A 203 -11.99 2.30 16.49
C VAL A 203 -12.44 2.41 17.95
N GLU A 204 -13.63 1.88 18.28
CA GLU A 204 -14.17 1.93 19.65
C GLU A 204 -13.45 1.00 20.63
N ASN A 205 -12.93 -0.14 20.16
CA ASN A 205 -12.42 -1.22 21.02
C ASN A 205 -10.93 -1.52 20.85
N ALA A 206 -10.21 -0.80 19.99
CA ALA A 206 -8.78 -1.01 19.74
C ALA A 206 -7.92 -0.96 21.02
N PHE A 207 -8.37 -0.22 22.03
CA PHE A 207 -7.69 -0.10 23.33
C PHE A 207 -8.39 -0.82 24.48
N SER A 208 -9.37 -1.70 24.19
CA SER A 208 -10.00 -2.53 25.24
C SER A 208 -8.94 -3.35 25.95
N LYS A 209 -8.97 -3.37 27.29
CA LYS A 209 -8.10 -4.23 28.10
C LYS A 209 -8.59 -5.67 28.14
N ASN A 210 -9.82 -5.92 27.70
CA ASN A 210 -10.37 -7.25 27.61
C ASN A 210 -9.87 -7.93 26.33
N GLU A 211 -9.15 -9.03 26.50
CA GLU A 211 -8.54 -9.77 25.39
C GLU A 211 -9.59 -10.37 24.44
N SER A 212 -10.78 -10.72 24.94
CA SER A 212 -11.86 -11.23 24.09
C SER A 212 -12.39 -10.17 23.13
N ASP A 213 -12.45 -8.92 23.57
CA ASP A 213 -12.99 -7.81 22.77
C ASP A 213 -12.06 -7.51 21.60
N ILE A 214 -10.76 -7.40 21.88
CA ILE A 214 -9.77 -7.16 20.84
C ILE A 214 -9.63 -8.37 19.90
N GLN A 215 -9.69 -9.60 20.40
CA GLN A 215 -9.73 -10.79 19.54
C GLN A 215 -10.94 -10.76 18.59
N THR A 216 -12.10 -10.32 19.08
CA THR A 216 -13.31 -10.18 18.26
C THR A 216 -13.14 -9.09 17.19
N VAL A 217 -12.58 -7.93 17.54
CA VAL A 217 -12.24 -6.87 16.58
C VAL A 217 -11.36 -7.41 15.45
N ILE A 218 -10.31 -8.15 15.80
CA ILE A 218 -9.34 -8.67 14.83
C ILE A 218 -9.97 -9.72 13.92
N ASN A 219 -10.82 -10.59 14.46
CA ASN A 219 -11.56 -11.57 13.65
C ASN A 219 -12.49 -10.88 12.64
N GLU A 220 -13.26 -9.87 13.08
CA GLU A 220 -14.21 -9.18 12.20
C GLU A 220 -13.50 -8.35 11.10
N LEU A 221 -12.37 -7.71 11.42
CA LEU A 221 -11.55 -7.04 10.41
C LEU A 221 -10.97 -8.07 9.42
N ALA A 222 -10.48 -9.21 9.91
CA ALA A 222 -9.91 -10.24 9.04
C ALA A 222 -10.97 -10.90 8.15
N GLU A 223 -12.19 -11.14 8.66
CA GLU A 223 -13.33 -11.62 7.86
C GLU A 223 -13.67 -10.62 6.76
N PHE A 224 -13.71 -9.32 7.08
CA PHE A 224 -13.91 -8.28 6.08
C PHE A 224 -12.79 -8.27 5.04
N HIS A 225 -11.54 -8.33 5.46
CA HIS A 225 -10.37 -8.35 4.58
C HIS A 225 -10.43 -9.50 3.58
N ILE A 226 -10.62 -10.73 4.08
CA ILE A 226 -10.66 -11.95 3.27
C ILE A 226 -11.84 -11.91 2.29
N LYS A 227 -13.02 -11.50 2.76
CA LYS A 227 -14.23 -11.43 1.91
C LYS A 227 -14.09 -10.43 0.76
N ASN A 228 -13.33 -9.35 0.99
CA ASN A 228 -13.17 -8.24 0.06
C ASN A 228 -11.81 -8.22 -0.66
N SER A 229 -11.03 -9.30 -0.55
CA SER A 229 -9.77 -9.50 -1.27
C SER A 229 -10.03 -10.13 -2.64
N LYS A 230 -10.18 -9.30 -3.68
CA LYS A 230 -10.51 -9.76 -5.03
C LYS A 230 -9.84 -8.90 -6.10
N THR A 231 -9.09 -9.54 -6.99
CA THR A 231 -8.41 -8.86 -8.12
C THR A 231 -9.29 -8.66 -9.35
N VAL A 232 -10.49 -9.25 -9.38
CA VAL A 232 -11.38 -9.25 -10.56
C VAL A 232 -12.12 -7.92 -10.77
N ASP A 233 -12.13 -7.03 -9.78
CA ASP A 233 -12.97 -5.83 -9.78
C ASP A 233 -12.34 -4.72 -8.90
N LEU A 234 -12.11 -3.55 -9.51
CA LEU A 234 -11.52 -2.35 -8.89
C LEU A 234 -12.45 -1.67 -7.86
N THR A 235 -13.68 -2.15 -7.70
CA THR A 235 -14.55 -1.68 -6.63
C THR A 235 -14.13 -2.25 -5.27
N TYR A 236 -13.44 -3.39 -5.20
CA TYR A 236 -13.03 -3.95 -3.92
C TYR A 236 -11.93 -3.12 -3.24
N PRO A 237 -11.98 -2.96 -1.90
CA PRO A 237 -10.99 -2.18 -1.16
C PRO A 237 -9.60 -2.83 -1.19
N PHE A 238 -9.54 -4.15 -1.39
CA PHE A 238 -8.31 -4.92 -1.51
C PHE A 238 -8.28 -5.60 -2.87
N HIS A 239 -8.01 -4.81 -3.92
CA HIS A 239 -8.02 -5.29 -5.31
C HIS A 239 -6.62 -5.50 -5.90
N ILE A 240 -5.56 -4.98 -5.27
CA ILE A 240 -4.18 -5.25 -5.64
C ILE A 240 -3.54 -6.30 -4.74
N ASN A 241 -2.68 -7.14 -5.32
CA ASN A 241 -2.09 -8.30 -4.66
C ASN A 241 -1.37 -7.95 -3.35
N GLN A 242 -0.71 -6.78 -3.28
CA GLN A 242 -0.01 -6.38 -2.07
C GLN A 242 -0.95 -6.13 -0.88
N TRP A 243 -2.11 -5.51 -1.11
CA TRP A 243 -3.09 -5.26 -0.05
C TRP A 243 -3.93 -6.49 0.28
N ILE A 244 -4.07 -7.45 -0.64
CA ILE A 244 -4.66 -8.76 -0.35
C ILE A 244 -3.76 -9.60 0.58
N TYR A 245 -2.45 -9.48 0.43
CA TYR A 245 -1.50 -10.27 1.21
C TYR A 245 -1.18 -9.64 2.58
N PHE A 246 -1.04 -8.31 2.61
CA PHE A 246 -0.54 -7.59 3.77
C PHE A 246 -1.67 -6.75 4.40
N PRO A 247 -2.33 -7.26 5.45
CA PRO A 247 -3.51 -6.64 6.09
C PRO A 247 -3.10 -5.44 6.94
N VAL A 248 -2.62 -4.40 6.29
CA VAL A 248 -2.01 -3.22 6.91
C VAL A 248 -2.96 -2.51 7.86
N GLU A 249 -4.26 -2.53 7.58
CA GLU A 249 -5.32 -2.00 8.41
C GLU A 249 -5.37 -2.70 9.78
N ILE A 250 -5.20 -4.03 9.81
CA ILE A 250 -5.16 -4.80 11.06
C ILE A 250 -3.84 -4.57 11.78
N LEU A 251 -2.73 -4.59 11.05
CA LEU A 251 -1.39 -4.37 11.60
C LEU A 251 -1.25 -2.96 12.21
N GLY A 252 -1.86 -1.95 11.60
CA GLY A 252 -1.90 -0.58 12.12
C GLY A 252 -2.63 -0.48 13.47
N VAL A 253 -3.78 -1.16 13.61
CA VAL A 253 -4.52 -1.23 14.90
C VAL A 253 -3.66 -1.88 15.98
N LEU A 254 -3.00 -3.00 15.67
CA LEU A 254 -2.14 -3.69 16.62
C LEU A 254 -0.90 -2.85 16.99
N LYS A 255 -0.34 -2.12 16.02
CA LYS A 255 0.81 -1.24 16.23
C LYS A 255 0.48 -0.11 17.20
N ILE A 256 -0.61 0.63 16.94
CA ILE A 256 -0.99 1.74 17.82
C ILE A 256 -1.36 1.24 19.22
N ARG A 257 -2.03 0.09 19.31
CA ARG A 257 -2.31 -0.58 20.58
C ARG A 257 -1.02 -0.87 21.36
N SER A 258 -0.01 -1.41 20.69
CA SER A 258 1.32 -1.63 21.29
C SER A 258 1.99 -0.35 21.75
N ILE A 259 1.90 0.73 20.97
CA ILE A 259 2.47 2.05 21.32
C ILE A 259 1.80 2.60 22.60
N LYS A 260 0.50 2.34 22.80
CA LYS A 260 -0.23 2.69 24.04
C LYS A 260 0.04 1.72 25.20
N GLY A 261 0.98 0.79 25.07
CA GLY A 261 1.39 -0.13 26.13
C GLY A 261 0.43 -1.32 26.35
N LEU A 262 -0.47 -1.59 25.41
CA LEU A 262 -1.40 -2.71 25.50
C LEU A 262 -0.85 -3.92 24.74
N ASN A 263 -0.99 -5.09 25.36
CA ASN A 263 -0.51 -6.35 24.80
C ASN A 263 -1.41 -6.82 23.63
N TYR A 264 -0.79 -7.51 22.68
CA TYR A 264 -1.45 -8.23 21.59
C TYR A 264 -0.93 -9.66 21.41
N ASN A 265 -0.04 -10.15 22.30
CA ASN A 265 0.56 -11.48 22.20
C ASN A 265 -0.45 -12.64 22.28
N SER A 266 -1.60 -12.42 22.94
CA SER A 266 -2.68 -13.42 23.02
C SER A 266 -3.64 -13.37 21.83
N ILE A 267 -3.53 -12.35 20.98
CA ILE A 267 -4.35 -12.23 19.77
C ILE A 267 -3.81 -13.19 18.73
N TYR A 268 -4.69 -14.06 18.23
CA TYR A 268 -4.35 -15.04 17.22
C TYR A 268 -5.34 -14.97 16.06
N HIS A 269 -4.83 -14.77 14.85
CA HIS A 269 -5.62 -15.01 13.64
C HIS A 269 -4.70 -15.42 12.48
N PRO A 270 -5.00 -16.50 11.72
CA PRO A 270 -4.10 -17.03 10.69
C PRO A 270 -3.59 -15.99 9.69
N LEU A 271 -4.43 -15.01 9.34
CA LEU A 271 -4.09 -13.91 8.42
C LEU A 271 -2.94 -13.02 8.94
N ILE A 272 -2.84 -12.78 10.26
CA ILE A 272 -1.88 -11.81 10.82
C ILE A 272 -0.70 -12.47 11.53
N ASN A 273 -0.84 -13.73 11.97
CA ASN A 273 0.14 -14.38 12.83
C ASN A 273 1.54 -14.50 12.21
N ILE A 274 1.64 -14.52 10.88
CA ILE A 274 2.92 -14.53 10.20
C ILE A 274 3.68 -13.20 10.38
N PHE A 275 2.96 -12.09 10.58
CA PHE A 275 3.54 -10.74 10.72
C PHE A 275 3.72 -10.31 12.17
N THR A 276 2.87 -10.77 13.10
CA THR A 276 2.87 -10.31 14.50
C THR A 276 4.23 -10.43 15.22
N PRO A 277 5.10 -11.44 14.98
CA PRO A 277 6.42 -11.49 15.60
C PRO A 277 7.34 -10.33 15.20
N PHE A 278 7.08 -9.71 14.05
CA PHE A 278 7.95 -8.70 13.44
C PHE A 278 7.38 -7.28 13.52
N LEU A 279 6.12 -7.12 13.95
CA LEU A 279 5.39 -5.85 13.96
C LEU A 279 6.13 -4.71 14.71
N ASN A 280 6.85 -5.05 15.78
CA ASN A 280 7.62 -4.11 16.59
C ASN A 280 9.12 -4.06 16.31
N MET A 281 9.57 -4.73 15.25
CA MET A 281 10.96 -4.64 14.84
C MET A 281 11.34 -3.22 14.43
N LYS A 282 12.60 -2.88 14.69
CA LYS A 282 13.19 -1.64 14.18
C LYS A 282 13.64 -1.89 12.75
N LEU A 283 12.91 -1.32 11.81
CA LEU A 283 13.16 -1.48 10.38
C LEU A 283 14.21 -0.48 9.89
N LYS A 284 14.91 -0.84 8.82
CA LYS A 284 15.84 0.03 8.10
C LYS A 284 15.52 -0.05 6.63
N LEU A 285 15.61 1.09 5.95
CA LEU A 285 15.56 1.10 4.50
C LEU A 285 16.84 0.49 3.95
N GLU A 286 16.69 -0.40 2.96
CA GLU A 286 17.80 -0.94 2.18
C GLU A 286 18.44 0.18 1.36
N THR A 287 19.72 0.02 1.01
CA THR A 287 20.52 1.09 0.39
C THR A 287 19.86 1.66 -0.86
N GLU A 288 19.34 0.80 -1.73
CA GLU A 288 18.68 1.21 -2.97
C GLU A 288 17.40 2.01 -2.70
N VAL A 289 16.54 1.50 -1.81
CA VAL A 289 15.29 2.17 -1.41
C VAL A 289 15.58 3.52 -0.75
N LEU A 290 16.64 3.61 0.05
CA LEU A 290 17.08 4.87 0.66
C LEU A 290 17.56 5.88 -0.40
N LEU A 291 18.27 5.43 -1.43
CA LEU A 291 18.70 6.31 -2.53
C LEU A 291 17.50 6.84 -3.32
N LEU A 292 16.52 5.98 -3.62
CA LEU A 292 15.28 6.39 -4.27
C LEU A 292 14.49 7.37 -3.40
N LYS A 293 14.33 7.07 -2.12
CA LYS A 293 13.70 7.98 -1.16
C LYS A 293 14.34 9.37 -1.23
N ASN A 294 15.67 9.46 -1.19
CA ASN A 294 16.37 10.75 -1.22
C ASN A 294 16.20 11.52 -2.54
N LYS A 295 15.81 10.85 -3.65
CA LYS A 295 15.47 11.51 -4.92
C LYS A 295 14.05 12.07 -4.93
N PHE A 296 13.13 11.48 -4.15
CA PHE A 296 11.71 11.84 -4.13
C PHE A 296 11.28 12.68 -2.91
N LEU A 297 11.94 12.55 -1.73
CA LEU A 297 11.50 13.09 -0.43
C LEU A 297 12.62 13.77 0.37
#